data_AF-A0A0S2YS43-F1
#
_entry.id   AF-A0A0S2YS43-F1
#
_cell.length_a   1.000
_cell.length_b   1.000
_cell.length_c   1.000
_cell.angle_alpha   90.00
_cell.angle_beta   90.00
_cell.angle_gamma   90.00
#
_symmetry.space_group_name_H-M   'P 1'
#
loop_
_entity.id
_entity.type
_entity.pdbx_description
1 polymer ?
#
loop_
_entity_poly.entity_id
_entity_poly.type
_entity_poly.pdbx_seq_one_letter_code
_entity_poly.pdbx_strand_id
1 'polypeptide(L)'
;EVLADGPSMEQGELALGQNPLIAFMTWQGYNFEDAIVLNERLVREDVYTSIHIEEYDSEARDTKLGPEEMTREIPNTGEDQLKDLDADGIIRVGAEVHDGDILVGKVTPKGVTELSAEERLLHAIFGEKAREVRDTSLRVPHGGGGVVQNVRIYTPENGDELAPGVNMMVRVYIAQKRKIQVGDKMAGR
;
A
#
# COMPACT_ATOMS: atom_id res chain seq x y z
N GLU A 1 18.34 35.07 -1.08
CA GLU A 1 18.95 33.93 -1.78
C GLU A 1 18.19 32.69 -1.38
N VAL A 2 17.78 31.86 -2.35
CA VAL A 2 17.04 30.62 -2.07
C VAL A 2 18.03 29.56 -1.62
N LEU A 3 17.77 28.92 -0.48
CA LEU A 3 18.69 27.94 0.13
C LEU A 3 18.46 26.52 -0.37
N ALA A 4 17.22 26.19 -0.75
CA ALA A 4 16.84 24.89 -1.32
C ALA A 4 15.53 25.03 -2.11
N ASP A 5 15.40 24.23 -3.17
CA ASP A 5 14.15 24.12 -3.92
C ASP A 5 13.17 23.18 -3.22
N GLY A 6 11.88 23.54 -3.27
CA GLY A 6 10.78 22.72 -2.79
C GLY A 6 10.15 21.86 -3.90
N PRO A 7 9.01 21.20 -3.61
CA PRO A 7 8.23 20.53 -4.64
C PRO A 7 7.83 21.51 -5.75
N SER A 8 8.03 21.09 -7.01
CA SER A 8 7.69 21.86 -8.21
C SER A 8 8.39 23.23 -8.30
N MET A 9 9.68 23.28 -7.95
CA MET A 9 10.52 24.46 -8.06
C MET A 9 11.81 24.19 -8.84
N GLU A 10 12.31 25.20 -9.53
CA GLU A 10 13.64 25.22 -10.15
C GLU A 10 14.28 26.59 -9.91
N GLN A 11 15.43 26.62 -9.23
CA GLN A 11 16.18 27.85 -8.96
C GLN A 11 15.36 28.94 -8.23
N GLY A 12 14.47 28.53 -7.33
CA GLY A 12 13.58 29.43 -6.60
C GLY A 12 12.35 29.92 -7.37
N GLU A 13 12.16 29.46 -8.61
CA GLU A 13 10.99 29.76 -9.42
C GLU A 13 10.05 28.56 -9.54
N LEU A 14 8.79 28.81 -9.90
CA LEU A 14 7.76 27.78 -10.02
C LEU A 14 7.95 26.93 -11.30
N ALA A 15 8.10 25.62 -11.14
CA ALA A 15 8.30 24.64 -12.21
C ALA A 15 7.26 23.51 -12.13
N LEU A 16 6.06 23.74 -12.67
CA LEU A 16 4.92 22.80 -12.62
C LEU A 16 4.96 21.69 -13.71
N GLY A 17 5.92 21.75 -14.62
CA GLY A 17 5.98 20.87 -15.79
C GLY A 17 7.36 20.90 -16.43
N GLN A 18 7.42 20.50 -17.69
CA GLN A 18 8.66 20.40 -18.45
C GLN A 18 8.53 21.17 -19.77
N ASN A 19 9.67 21.51 -20.38
CA ASN A 19 9.74 22.21 -21.66
C ASN A 19 10.10 21.25 -22.81
N PRO A 20 9.14 20.48 -23.37
CA PRO A 20 9.41 19.58 -24.48
C PRO A 20 9.48 20.34 -25.82
N LEU A 21 10.14 19.73 -26.81
CA LEU A 21 9.99 20.13 -28.21
C LEU A 21 8.65 19.61 -28.74
N ILE A 22 7.83 20.50 -29.29
CA ILE A 22 6.48 20.19 -29.79
C ILE A 22 6.41 20.41 -31.30
N ALA A 23 5.79 19.48 -32.02
CA ALA A 23 5.47 19.61 -33.44
C ALA A 23 3.94 19.67 -33.62
N PHE A 24 3.46 20.70 -34.32
CA PHE A 24 2.05 20.85 -34.66
C PHE A 24 1.78 20.25 -36.04
N MET A 25 1.34 18.99 -36.08
CA MET A 25 0.98 18.28 -37.30
C MET A 25 -0.02 17.18 -37.01
N THR A 26 -0.75 16.70 -38.01
CA THR A 26 -1.54 15.48 -37.89
C THR A 26 -0.64 14.26 -38.02
N TRP A 27 -0.80 13.27 -37.14
CA TRP A 27 0.03 12.07 -37.12
C TRP A 27 -0.80 10.80 -37.11
N GLN A 28 -1.06 10.25 -38.30
CA GLN A 28 -1.71 8.95 -38.51
C GLN A 28 -3.02 8.72 -37.71
N GLY A 29 -3.72 9.79 -37.32
CA GLY A 29 -4.93 9.72 -36.51
C GLY A 29 -4.70 9.48 -35.00
N TYR A 30 -3.46 9.35 -34.53
CA TYR A 30 -3.17 9.17 -33.10
C TYR A 30 -3.41 10.44 -32.27
N ASN A 31 -3.29 11.62 -32.89
CA ASN A 31 -3.66 12.90 -32.28
C ASN A 31 -5.02 13.41 -32.79
N PHE A 32 -6.00 12.51 -32.92
CA PHE A 32 -7.36 12.88 -33.27
C PHE A 32 -8.01 13.68 -32.14
N GLU A 33 -8.71 14.77 -32.51
CA GLU A 33 -9.33 15.73 -31.58
C GLU A 33 -8.31 16.26 -30.54
N ASP A 34 -8.50 15.90 -29.27
CA ASP A 34 -7.69 16.37 -28.14
C ASP A 34 -6.61 15.36 -27.71
N ALA A 35 -6.43 14.27 -28.47
CA ALA A 35 -5.41 13.27 -28.16
C ALA A 35 -4.00 13.81 -28.39
N ILE A 36 -3.08 13.47 -27.49
CA ILE A 36 -1.67 13.87 -27.55
C ILE A 36 -0.81 12.64 -27.79
N VAL A 37 0.18 12.78 -28.67
CA VAL A 37 1.20 11.75 -28.93
C VAL A 37 2.49 12.17 -28.23
N LEU A 38 3.05 11.25 -27.46
CA LEU A 38 4.33 11.44 -26.76
C LEU A 38 5.42 10.59 -27.40
N ASN A 39 6.63 11.16 -27.43
CA ASN A 39 7.82 10.41 -27.81
C ASN A 39 8.24 9.48 -26.66
N GLU A 40 8.51 8.21 -26.95
CA GLU A 40 8.94 7.20 -25.97
C GLU A 40 10.19 7.63 -25.18
N ARG A 41 11.05 8.46 -25.78
CA ARG A 41 12.22 9.05 -25.12
C ARG A 41 11.85 9.75 -23.81
N LEU A 42 10.70 10.43 -23.75
CA LEU A 42 10.23 11.15 -22.56
C LEU A 42 9.91 10.19 -21.40
N VAL A 43 9.48 8.96 -21.70
CA VAL A 43 9.24 7.88 -20.72
C VAL A 43 10.57 7.27 -20.27
N ARG A 44 11.51 7.07 -21.20
CA ARG A 44 12.83 6.49 -20.93
C ARG A 44 13.70 7.39 -20.06
N GLU A 45 13.63 8.70 -20.28
CA GLU A 45 14.39 9.72 -19.55
C GLU A 45 13.67 10.24 -18.29
N ASP A 46 12.55 9.62 -17.89
CA ASP A 46 11.77 9.99 -16.71
C ASP A 46 11.28 11.46 -16.69
N VAL A 47 11.15 12.11 -17.85
CA VAL A 47 10.80 13.54 -17.98
C VAL A 47 9.46 13.85 -17.31
N TYR A 48 8.46 13.02 -17.56
CA TYR A 48 7.14 13.11 -16.92
C TYR A 48 6.98 11.94 -15.95
N THR A 49 7.63 12.06 -14.79
CA THR A 49 7.53 11.08 -13.72
C THR A 49 7.23 11.77 -12.40
N SER A 50 6.26 11.23 -11.66
CA SER A 50 5.89 11.71 -10.32
C SER A 50 6.13 10.62 -9.27
N ILE A 51 6.31 11.06 -8.03
CA ILE A 51 6.33 10.18 -6.86
C ILE A 51 5.00 10.37 -6.14
N HIS A 52 4.27 9.28 -5.96
CA HIS A 52 3.04 9.23 -5.18
C HIS A 52 3.33 8.49 -3.89
N ILE A 53 2.92 9.05 -2.76
CA ILE A 53 3.02 8.39 -1.47
C ILE A 53 1.61 8.18 -0.97
N GLU A 54 1.24 6.91 -0.80
CA GLU A 54 -0.05 6.49 -0.27
C GLU A 54 0.14 6.02 1.17
N GLU A 55 -0.85 6.32 2.01
CA GLU A 55 -0.87 5.97 3.42
C GLU A 55 -1.95 4.93 3.65
N TYR A 56 -1.58 3.85 4.34
CA TYR A 56 -2.49 2.77 4.72
C TYR A 56 -2.40 2.53 6.21
N ASP A 57 -3.53 2.54 6.91
CA ASP A 57 -3.58 2.31 8.34
C ASP A 57 -4.37 1.05 8.72
N SER A 58 -3.94 0.41 9.81
CA SER A 58 -4.61 -0.73 10.43
C SER A 58 -4.61 -0.54 11.93
N GLU A 59 -5.76 -0.78 12.55
CA GLU A 59 -5.93 -0.69 14.00
C GLU A 59 -6.28 -2.06 14.57
N ALA A 60 -5.68 -2.38 15.71
CA ALA A 60 -6.05 -3.49 16.56
C ALA A 60 -6.95 -2.99 17.70
N ARG A 61 -8.16 -3.55 17.77
CA ARG A 61 -9.21 -3.10 18.70
C ARG A 61 -9.61 -4.19 19.69
N ASP A 62 -10.08 -3.77 20.85
CA ASP A 62 -10.75 -4.67 21.78
C ASP A 62 -12.14 -5.03 21.26
N THR A 63 -12.39 -6.32 21.07
CA THR A 63 -13.73 -6.83 20.72
C THR A 63 -14.35 -7.57 21.90
N LYS A 64 -15.65 -7.83 21.82
CA LYS A 64 -16.36 -8.63 22.84
C LYS A 64 -15.84 -10.06 22.97
N LEU A 65 -15.22 -10.59 21.91
CA LEU A 65 -14.73 -11.96 21.83
C LEU A 65 -13.25 -12.09 22.20
N GLY A 66 -12.58 -10.96 22.40
CA GLY A 66 -11.14 -10.85 22.69
C GLY A 66 -10.50 -9.67 21.94
N PRO A 67 -9.28 -9.30 22.31
CA PRO A 67 -8.52 -8.28 21.58
C PRO A 67 -8.16 -8.78 20.17
N GLU A 68 -8.19 -7.88 19.18
CA GLU A 68 -7.48 -8.13 17.92
C GLU A 68 -5.97 -8.05 18.16
N GLU A 69 -5.22 -8.94 17.52
CA GLU A 69 -3.77 -9.02 17.67
C GLU A 69 -3.11 -8.76 16.30
N MET A 70 -2.05 -7.96 16.29
CA MET A 70 -1.16 -7.87 15.14
C MET A 70 -0.07 -8.94 15.30
N THR A 71 0.05 -9.82 14.31
CA THR A 71 0.95 -10.97 14.38
C THR A 71 1.30 -11.49 13.00
N ARG A 72 2.48 -12.10 12.90
CA ARG A 72 2.91 -12.88 11.73
C ARG A 72 2.17 -14.22 11.61
N GLU A 73 1.55 -14.71 12.68
CA GLU A 73 0.81 -15.98 12.71
C GLU A 73 -0.59 -15.84 12.10
N ILE A 74 -0.65 -15.73 10.76
CA ILE A 74 -1.90 -15.54 10.02
C ILE A 74 -2.41 -16.90 9.50
N PRO A 75 -3.67 -17.29 9.78
CA PRO A 75 -4.20 -18.56 9.33
C PRO A 75 -4.28 -18.64 7.80
N ASN A 76 -4.06 -19.83 7.24
CA ASN A 76 -4.15 -20.11 5.79
C ASN A 76 -3.20 -19.29 4.90
N THR A 77 -2.11 -18.73 5.44
CA THR A 77 -1.13 -17.93 4.69
C THR A 77 0.16 -18.71 4.45
N GLY A 78 0.66 -18.72 3.20
CA GLY A 78 1.91 -19.39 2.85
C GLY A 78 3.15 -18.57 3.22
N GLU A 79 4.31 -19.24 3.36
CA GLU A 79 5.57 -18.58 3.75
C GLU A 79 5.99 -17.44 2.81
N ASP A 80 5.69 -17.55 1.51
CA ASP A 80 6.01 -16.53 0.51
C ASP A 80 5.35 -15.17 0.80
N GLN A 81 4.14 -15.18 1.37
CA GLN A 81 3.43 -13.94 1.75
C GLN A 81 3.93 -13.36 3.07
N LEU A 82 4.56 -14.17 3.92
CA LEU A 82 5.09 -13.77 5.22
C LEU A 82 6.56 -13.33 5.17
N LYS A 83 7.22 -13.46 4.01
CA LYS A 83 8.67 -13.27 3.86
C LYS A 83 9.14 -11.87 4.28
N ASP A 84 8.33 -10.85 4.00
CA ASP A 84 8.68 -9.44 4.24
C ASP A 84 8.08 -8.90 5.56
N LEU A 85 7.28 -9.69 6.26
CA LEU A 85 6.77 -9.35 7.58
C LEU A 85 7.84 -9.62 8.65
N ASP A 86 7.88 -8.76 9.66
CA ASP A 86 8.70 -8.94 10.85
C ASP A 86 8.07 -9.90 11.87
N ALA A 87 8.60 -9.96 13.09
CA ALA A 87 8.10 -10.84 14.15
C ALA A 87 6.69 -10.43 14.64
N ASP A 88 6.36 -9.14 14.56
CA ASP A 88 5.09 -8.58 14.99
C ASP A 88 4.03 -8.59 13.87
N GLY A 89 4.39 -9.13 12.70
CA GLY A 89 3.50 -9.20 11.53
C GLY A 89 3.43 -7.91 10.73
N ILE A 90 4.40 -7.01 10.87
CA ILE A 90 4.44 -5.71 10.20
C ILE A 90 5.43 -5.76 9.03
N ILE A 91 5.06 -5.19 7.89
CA ILE A 91 5.92 -5.15 6.71
C ILE A 91 7.20 -4.34 6.96
N ARG A 92 8.35 -4.87 6.54
CA ARG A 92 9.64 -4.17 6.67
C ARG A 92 9.74 -2.96 5.72
N VAL A 93 10.43 -1.92 6.16
CA VAL A 93 10.78 -0.78 5.30
C VAL A 93 11.72 -1.22 4.18
N GLY A 94 11.47 -0.72 2.97
CA GLY A 94 12.19 -1.08 1.75
C GLY A 94 11.71 -2.39 1.10
N ALA A 95 10.64 -3.02 1.59
CA ALA A 95 9.99 -4.11 0.88
C ALA A 95 9.29 -3.58 -0.38
N GLU A 96 9.40 -4.33 -1.48
CA GLU A 96 8.61 -4.11 -2.69
C GLU A 96 7.32 -4.92 -2.58
N VAL A 97 6.19 -4.24 -2.66
CA VAL A 97 4.86 -4.82 -2.44
C VAL A 97 3.99 -4.67 -3.67
N HIS A 98 3.20 -5.69 -3.94
CA HIS A 98 2.26 -5.78 -5.04
C HIS A 98 0.83 -5.94 -4.52
N ASP A 99 -0.14 -5.83 -5.42
CA ASP A 99 -1.54 -6.06 -5.12
C ASP A 99 -1.75 -7.39 -4.37
N GLY A 100 -2.45 -7.33 -3.22
CA GLY A 100 -2.75 -8.49 -2.38
C GLY A 100 -1.68 -8.86 -1.33
N ASP A 101 -0.48 -8.28 -1.40
CA ASP A 101 0.57 -8.49 -0.40
C ASP A 101 0.14 -7.95 0.98
N ILE A 102 0.60 -8.61 2.03
CA ILE A 102 0.24 -8.27 3.41
C ILE A 102 1.13 -7.14 3.90
N LEU A 103 0.52 -6.04 4.34
CA LEU A 103 1.20 -4.90 4.94
C LEU A 103 1.24 -5.02 6.47
N VAL A 104 0.13 -5.43 7.07
CA VAL A 104 0.03 -5.65 8.52
C VAL A 104 -0.81 -6.89 8.76
N GLY A 105 -0.18 -7.92 9.29
CA GLY A 105 -0.82 -9.14 9.75
C GLY A 105 -1.72 -8.84 10.94
N LYS A 106 -3.02 -9.05 10.78
CA LYS A 106 -4.01 -8.83 11.83
C LYS A 106 -4.95 -10.01 11.94
N VAL A 107 -5.15 -10.47 13.17
CA VAL A 107 -6.05 -11.57 13.47
C VAL A 107 -7.12 -11.12 14.46
N THR A 108 -8.37 -11.48 14.14
CA THR A 108 -9.53 -11.21 15.01
C THR A 108 -10.03 -12.53 15.60
N PRO A 109 -10.22 -12.63 16.92
CA PRO A 109 -10.79 -13.84 17.52
C PRO A 109 -12.21 -14.09 17.00
N LYS A 110 -12.48 -15.31 16.54
CA LYS A 110 -13.83 -15.75 16.18
C LYS A 110 -14.55 -16.25 17.43
N GLY A 111 -15.85 -16.02 17.48
CA GLY A 111 -16.71 -16.67 18.46
C GLY A 111 -16.86 -18.14 18.09
N VAL A 112 -17.10 -18.98 19.10
CA VAL A 112 -17.38 -20.41 18.90
C VAL A 112 -18.68 -20.54 18.12
N THR A 113 -18.58 -20.74 16.80
CA THR A 113 -19.68 -21.19 15.96
C THR A 113 -19.69 -22.71 15.92
N GLU A 114 -20.86 -23.33 15.83
CA GLU A 114 -20.94 -24.77 15.58
C GLU A 114 -20.23 -25.07 14.24
N LEU A 115 -19.09 -25.75 14.33
CA LEU A 115 -18.35 -26.25 13.16
C LEU A 115 -19.29 -27.11 12.30
N SER A 116 -19.21 -26.95 10.99
CA SER A 116 -19.92 -27.80 10.04
C SER A 116 -19.45 -29.26 10.16
N ALA A 117 -20.21 -30.22 9.62
CA ALA A 117 -19.80 -31.64 9.67
C ALA A 117 -18.44 -31.88 8.97
N GLU A 118 -18.17 -31.12 7.90
CA GLU A 118 -16.93 -31.14 7.13
C GLU A 118 -15.75 -30.56 7.93
N GLU A 119 -15.94 -29.42 8.59
CA GLU A 119 -14.91 -28.80 9.44
C GLU A 119 -14.60 -29.65 10.68
N ARG A 120 -15.60 -30.27 11.29
CA ARG A 120 -15.41 -31.24 12.39
C ARG A 120 -14.58 -32.45 11.94
N LEU A 121 -14.83 -32.95 10.73
CA LEU A 121 -14.08 -34.08 10.17
C LEU A 121 -12.63 -33.68 9.89
N LEU A 122 -12.41 -32.53 9.26
CA LEU A 122 -11.08 -31.96 9.04
C LEU A 122 -10.31 -31.81 10.36
N HIS A 123 -10.94 -31.24 11.38
CA HIS A 123 -10.34 -31.06 12.69
C HIS A 123 -9.98 -32.40 13.37
N ALA A 124 -10.85 -33.42 13.25
CA ALA A 124 -10.59 -34.76 13.79
C ALA A 124 -9.45 -35.49 13.08
N ILE A 125 -9.24 -35.24 11.79
CA ILE A 125 -8.17 -35.87 10.98
C ILE A 125 -6.83 -35.17 11.19
N PHE A 126 -6.80 -33.84 11.15
CA PHE A 126 -5.56 -33.07 11.18
C PHE A 126 -5.10 -32.67 12.59
N GLY A 127 -5.96 -32.81 13.61
CA GLY A 127 -5.58 -32.59 15.01
C GLY A 127 -5.11 -31.18 15.36
N GLU A 128 -5.23 -30.23 14.41
CA GLU A 128 -4.82 -28.86 14.61
C GLU A 128 -5.77 -28.18 15.58
N LYS A 129 -5.31 -27.98 16.82
CA LYS A 129 -5.79 -26.92 17.70
C LYS A 129 -5.48 -25.56 17.08
N ALA A 130 -6.03 -25.27 15.90
CA ALA A 130 -5.94 -23.96 15.29
C ALA A 130 -6.67 -23.00 16.24
N ARG A 131 -5.98 -21.94 16.69
CA ARG A 131 -6.65 -20.80 17.30
C ARG A 131 -7.78 -20.39 16.34
N GLU A 132 -9.02 -20.33 16.82
CA GLU A 132 -10.17 -19.91 16.01
C GLU A 132 -10.08 -18.40 15.73
N VAL A 133 -9.10 -18.00 14.93
CA VAL A 133 -8.88 -16.61 14.54
C VAL A 133 -9.22 -16.43 13.08
N ARG A 134 -9.69 -15.22 12.74
CA ARG A 134 -9.95 -14.79 11.37
C ARG A 134 -8.82 -13.89 10.92
N ASP A 135 -8.31 -14.11 9.72
CA ASP A 135 -7.47 -13.13 9.04
C ASP A 135 -8.30 -11.87 8.71
N THR A 136 -7.88 -10.74 9.28
CA THR A 136 -8.38 -9.38 9.01
C THR A 136 -7.23 -8.43 8.68
N SER A 137 -6.15 -8.98 8.14
CA SER A 137 -4.91 -8.26 7.81
C SER A 137 -5.12 -7.14 6.80
N LEU A 138 -4.31 -6.09 6.94
CA LEU A 138 -4.20 -5.03 5.95
C LEU A 138 -3.39 -5.53 4.76
N ARG A 139 -3.98 -5.45 3.57
CA ARG A 139 -3.35 -5.84 2.30
C ARG A 139 -3.28 -4.66 1.36
N VAL A 140 -2.31 -4.69 0.44
CA VAL A 140 -2.25 -3.71 -0.65
C VAL A 140 -3.52 -3.82 -1.49
N PRO A 141 -4.22 -2.70 -1.77
CA PRO A 141 -5.44 -2.72 -2.59
C PRO A 141 -5.12 -2.96 -4.07
N HIS A 142 -6.17 -3.32 -4.81
CA HIS A 142 -6.09 -3.55 -6.26
C HIS A 142 -5.55 -2.35 -7.03
N GLY A 143 -4.55 -2.60 -7.88
CA GLY A 143 -3.87 -1.57 -8.67
C GLY A 143 -2.87 -0.73 -7.88
N GLY A 144 -2.72 -0.99 -6.58
CA GLY A 144 -1.68 -0.43 -5.74
C GLY A 144 -0.36 -1.17 -5.88
N GLY A 145 0.63 -0.71 -5.11
CA GLY A 145 1.96 -1.30 -5.05
C GLY A 145 3.06 -0.26 -5.11
N GLY A 146 4.28 -0.69 -4.81
CA GLY A 146 5.44 0.19 -4.74
C GLY A 146 6.41 -0.29 -3.68
N VAL A 147 7.17 0.66 -3.11
CA VAL A 147 8.15 0.36 -2.08
C VAL A 147 7.68 0.95 -0.76
N VAL A 148 7.71 0.14 0.30
CA VAL A 148 7.43 0.61 1.66
C VAL A 148 8.49 1.63 2.05
N GLN A 149 8.10 2.89 2.15
CA GLN A 149 8.99 4.01 2.45
C GLN A 149 9.16 4.19 3.95
N ASN A 150 8.10 3.99 4.73
CA ASN A 150 8.13 4.14 6.18
C ASN A 150 6.98 3.37 6.83
N VAL A 151 7.15 2.99 8.10
CA VAL A 151 6.11 2.40 8.94
C VAL A 151 6.12 3.11 10.29
N ARG A 152 4.96 3.54 10.75
CA ARG A 152 4.77 4.16 12.07
C ARG A 152 3.84 3.30 12.90
N ILE A 153 4.28 3.03 14.13
CA ILE A 153 3.55 2.23 15.10
C ILE A 153 3.16 3.16 16.24
N TYR A 154 1.88 3.21 16.56
CA TYR A 154 1.32 4.01 17.63
C TYR A 154 0.75 3.07 18.70
N THR A 155 1.12 3.31 19.96
CA THR A 155 0.64 2.53 21.10
C THR A 155 0.29 3.45 22.27
N PRO A 156 -0.73 3.10 23.09
CA PRO A 156 -1.04 3.87 24.30
C PRO A 156 0.14 3.93 25.28
N GLU A 157 0.95 2.87 25.31
CA GLU A 157 2.13 2.73 26.18
C GLU A 157 3.23 3.75 25.84
N ASN A 158 3.36 4.12 24.56
CA ASN A 158 4.27 5.16 24.10
C ASN A 158 3.73 6.59 24.32
N GLY A 159 2.51 6.73 24.86
CA GLY A 159 1.85 8.02 25.07
C GLY A 159 1.17 8.58 23.81
N ASP A 160 0.92 7.76 22.79
CA ASP A 160 0.21 8.17 21.59
C ASP A 160 -1.31 8.29 21.85
N GLU A 161 -1.94 9.34 21.30
CA GLU A 161 -3.39 9.51 21.37
C GLU A 161 -4.08 8.58 20.36
N LEU A 162 -4.79 7.58 20.87
CA LEU A 162 -5.56 6.62 20.08
C LEU A 162 -7.05 6.71 20.37
N ALA A 163 -7.87 6.27 19.42
CA ALA A 163 -9.32 6.21 19.61
C ALA A 163 -9.68 5.22 20.73
N PRO A 164 -10.78 5.43 21.48
CA PRO A 164 -11.18 4.52 22.54
C PRO A 164 -11.34 3.07 22.07
N GLY A 165 -10.70 2.14 22.76
CA GLY A 165 -10.71 0.71 22.45
C GLY A 165 -9.74 0.28 21.34
N VAL A 166 -8.84 1.17 20.89
CA VAL A 166 -7.70 0.83 20.02
C VAL A 166 -6.47 0.60 20.88
N ASN A 167 -5.88 -0.59 20.78
CA ASN A 167 -4.68 -0.98 21.53
C ASN A 167 -3.39 -0.67 20.78
N MET A 168 -3.45 -0.67 19.44
CA MET A 168 -2.31 -0.43 18.57
C MET A 168 -2.80 0.05 17.21
N MET A 169 -2.11 1.03 16.63
CA MET A 169 -2.34 1.47 15.25
C MET A 169 -1.03 1.43 14.48
N VAL A 170 -1.05 0.82 13.30
CA VAL A 170 0.11 0.76 12.40
C VAL A 170 -0.24 1.47 11.12
N ARG A 171 0.64 2.36 10.69
CA ARG A 171 0.51 3.17 9.49
C ARG A 171 1.70 2.91 8.57
N VAL A 172 1.40 2.45 7.36
CA VAL A 172 2.36 2.07 6.34
C VAL A 172 2.31 3.11 5.22
N TYR A 173 3.48 3.64 4.86
CA TYR A 173 3.65 4.56 3.75
C TYR A 173 4.25 3.82 2.56
N ILE A 174 3.52 3.76 1.45
CA ILE A 174 3.97 3.14 0.21
C ILE A 174 4.29 4.25 -0.78
N ALA A 175 5.53 4.27 -1.28
CA ALA A 175 5.95 5.17 -2.33
C ALA A 175 5.91 4.45 -3.70
N GLN A 176 5.26 5.09 -4.67
CA GLN A 176 5.14 4.62 -6.03
C GLN A 176 5.72 5.66 -6.99
N LYS A 177 6.67 5.23 -7.84
CA LYS A 177 7.15 6.03 -8.96
C LYS A 177 6.22 5.82 -10.16
N ARG A 178 5.45 6.84 -10.53
CA ARG A 178 4.53 6.80 -11.67
C ARG A 178 5.14 7.53 -12.86
N LYS A 179 5.55 6.76 -13.86
CA LYS A 179 5.92 7.30 -15.17
C LYS A 179 4.65 7.63 -15.95
N ILE A 180 4.72 8.61 -16.85
CA ILE A 180 3.63 8.92 -17.77
C ILE A 180 3.19 7.68 -18.57
N GLN A 181 1.89 7.45 -18.61
CA GLN A 181 1.26 6.31 -19.28
C GLN A 181 0.14 6.76 -20.22
N VAL A 182 -0.27 5.87 -21.12
CA VAL A 182 -1.43 6.10 -21.99
C VAL A 182 -2.68 6.22 -21.11
N GLY A 183 -3.41 7.33 -21.28
CA GLY A 183 -4.58 7.67 -20.47
C GLY A 183 -4.30 8.81 -19.47
N ASP A 184 -3.03 9.11 -19.19
CA ASP A 184 -2.69 10.27 -18.37
C ASP A 184 -3.04 11.56 -19.10
N LYS A 185 -3.65 12.49 -18.37
CA LYS A 185 -4.09 13.77 -18.90
C LYS A 185 -2.98 14.81 -18.77
N MET A 186 -2.67 15.48 -19.87
CA MET A 186 -1.76 16.62 -19.90
C MET A 186 -2.47 17.87 -20.41
N ALA A 187 -1.99 19.04 -19.97
CA ALA A 187 -2.46 20.33 -20.45
C ALA A 187 -1.31 21.34 -20.51
N GLY A 188 -1.36 22.23 -21.50
CA GLY A 188 -0.56 23.45 -21.52
C GLY A 188 -1.19 24.55 -20.67
N ARG A 189 -0.51 25.70 -20.57
CA ARG A 189 -1.06 26.95 -20.02
C ARG A 189 -1.68 27.79 -21.13
#